data_AF-A0A9D5JXW6-F1
#
_entry.id   AF-A0A9D5JXW6-F1
#
_cell.length_a   1.000
_cell.length_b   1.000
_cell.length_c   1.000
_cell.angle_alpha   90.00
_cell.angle_beta   90.00
_cell.angle_gamma   90.00
#
_symmetry.space_group_name_H-M   'P 1'
#
loop_
_entity.id
_entity.type
_entity.pdbx_description
1 polymer ?
#
loop_
_entity_poly.entity_id
_entity_poly.type
_entity_poly.pdbx_seq_one_letter_code
_entity_poly.pdbx_strand_id
1 'polypeptide(L)'
;MTKDQSLEYVKSLNIRRKRRRMYSWGLIALGVITYLDAGWRFPIWLTGIWAFVLGTILIVIGVTMLVATYKLPIEEALLFASTQQGKITAPSLSLGMNITLETAELILDQLVKKGYAQVSTEDMEEGAVVYRISGVERFS
;
A
#
# COMPACT_ATOMS: atom_id res chain seq x y z
N MET A 1 -15.74 -11.92 -13.86
CA MET A 1 -14.27 -12.10 -13.66
C MET A 1 -14.06 -13.35 -12.82
N THR A 2 -13.17 -14.27 -13.21
CA THR A 2 -12.93 -15.51 -12.44
C THR A 2 -12.07 -15.21 -11.20
N LYS A 3 -12.24 -15.99 -10.11
CA LYS A 3 -11.51 -15.79 -8.84
C LYS A 3 -9.99 -15.66 -9.04
N ASP A 4 -9.43 -16.50 -9.90
CA ASP A 4 -8.00 -16.49 -10.20
C ASP A 4 -7.56 -15.18 -10.87
N GLN A 5 -8.35 -14.62 -11.77
CA GLN A 5 -8.04 -13.36 -12.43
C GLN A 5 -8.09 -12.16 -11.47
N SER A 6 -9.02 -12.14 -10.51
CA SER A 6 -9.04 -11.09 -9.48
C SER A 6 -7.84 -11.16 -8.53
N LEU A 7 -7.43 -12.36 -8.13
CA LEU A 7 -6.25 -12.55 -7.29
C LEU A 7 -4.98 -12.15 -8.02
N GLU A 8 -4.85 -12.57 -9.28
CA GLU A 8 -3.70 -12.23 -10.12
C GLU A 8 -3.63 -10.71 -10.38
N TYR A 9 -4.77 -10.06 -10.61
CA TYR A 9 -4.87 -8.61 -10.74
C TYR A 9 -4.38 -7.89 -9.48
N VAL A 10 -4.89 -8.24 -8.30
CA VAL A 10 -4.48 -7.63 -7.02
C VAL A 10 -2.99 -7.88 -6.74
N LYS A 11 -2.49 -9.10 -6.98
CA LYS A 11 -1.06 -9.41 -6.85
C LYS A 11 -0.19 -8.55 -7.77
N SER A 12 -0.63 -8.34 -9.02
CA SER A 12 0.10 -7.51 -9.98
C SER A 12 0.18 -6.04 -9.54
N LEU A 13 -0.87 -5.52 -8.90
CA LEU A 13 -0.89 -4.15 -8.36
C LEU A 13 0.08 -4.00 -7.19
N ASN A 14 0.13 -4.99 -6.29
CA ASN A 14 1.05 -4.96 -5.16
C ASN A 14 2.52 -5.01 -5.62
N ILE A 15 2.85 -5.84 -6.63
CA ILE A 15 4.19 -5.88 -7.24
C ILE A 15 4.57 -4.50 -7.82
N ARG A 16 3.63 -3.83 -8.51
CA ARG A 16 3.85 -2.47 -9.04
C ARG A 16 4.09 -1.46 -7.92
N ARG A 17 3.34 -1.53 -6.81
CA ARG A 17 3.54 -0.65 -5.63
C ARG A 17 4.89 -0.88 -4.97
N LYS A 18 5.30 -2.13 -4.78
CA LYS A 18 6.63 -2.48 -4.21
C LYS A 18 7.75 -1.91 -5.07
N ARG A 19 7.65 -2.06 -6.40
CA ARG A 19 8.64 -1.52 -7.34
C ARG A 19 8.69 0.00 -7.29
N ARG A 20 7.53 0.69 -7.24
CA ARG A 20 7.46 2.15 -7.04
C ARG A 20 8.11 2.59 -5.72
N ARG A 21 7.83 1.92 -4.60
CA ARG A 21 8.47 2.22 -3.31
C ARG A 21 9.99 2.13 -3.39
N MET A 22 10.50 1.12 -4.10
CA MET A 22 11.94 0.94 -4.29
C MET A 22 12.57 2.07 -5.12
N TYR A 23 11.90 2.51 -6.20
CA TYR A 23 12.33 3.67 -6.98
C TYR A 23 12.26 4.97 -6.17
N SER A 24 11.19 5.17 -5.38
CA SER A 24 11.06 6.35 -4.50
C SER A 24 12.15 6.38 -3.43
N TRP A 25 12.47 5.23 -2.80
CA TRP A 25 13.60 5.11 -1.89
C TRP A 25 14.94 5.38 -2.58
N GLY A 26 15.11 4.92 -3.83
CA GLY A 26 16.27 5.23 -4.65
C GLY A 26 16.42 6.74 -4.91
N LEU A 27 15.33 7.44 -5.24
CA LEU A 27 15.33 8.89 -5.43
C LEU A 27 15.64 9.65 -4.14
N ILE A 28 15.09 9.22 -2.99
CA ILE A 28 15.38 9.82 -1.69
C ILE A 28 16.85 9.62 -1.34
N ALA A 29 17.37 8.39 -1.49
CA ALA A 29 18.78 8.11 -1.25
C ALA A 29 19.69 8.93 -2.17
N LEU A 30 19.35 9.04 -3.46
CA LEU A 30 20.08 9.85 -4.43
C LEU A 30 20.05 11.35 -4.06
N GLY A 31 18.92 11.86 -3.60
CA GLY A 31 18.78 13.24 -3.09
C GLY A 31 19.61 13.49 -1.82
N VAL A 32 19.71 12.51 -0.93
CA VAL A 32 20.55 12.61 0.28
C VAL A 32 22.04 12.54 -0.09
N ILE A 33 22.42 11.69 -1.04
CA ILE A 33 23.79 11.60 -1.56
C ILE A 33 24.20 12.92 -2.22
N THR A 34 23.36 13.54 -3.04
CA THR A 34 23.67 14.85 -3.65
C THR A 34 23.83 15.95 -2.60
N TYR A 35 23.07 15.90 -1.50
CA TYR A 35 23.25 16.80 -0.37
C TYR A 35 24.59 16.60 0.36
N LEU A 36 25.04 15.35 0.51
CA LEU A 36 26.34 15.02 1.09
C LEU A 36 27.50 15.38 0.15
N ASP A 37 27.32 15.21 -1.17
CA ASP A 37 28.30 15.54 -2.19
C ASP A 37 28.48 17.06 -2.36
N ALA A 38 27.46 17.86 -2.02
CA ALA A 38 27.61 19.32 -1.94
C ALA A 38 28.63 19.78 -0.86
N GLY A 39 28.97 18.91 0.10
CA GLY A 39 30.04 19.14 1.08
C GLY A 39 31.42 18.65 0.63
N TRP A 40 31.51 17.78 -0.37
CA TRP A 40 32.76 17.28 -0.93
C TRP A 40 33.14 18.10 -2.17
N ARG A 41 34.34 18.67 -2.20
CA ARG A 41 34.84 19.53 -3.29
C ARG A 41 35.01 18.75 -4.61
N PHE A 42 33.93 18.41 -5.31
CA PHE A 42 33.95 18.01 -6.73
C PHE A 42 33.61 19.22 -7.62
N PRO A 43 34.33 19.45 -8.74
CA PRO A 43 34.22 20.67 -9.54
C PRO A 43 33.10 20.54 -10.59
N ILE A 44 31.89 20.24 -10.14
CA ILE A 44 30.69 20.32 -10.98
C ILE A 44 29.92 21.54 -10.48
N TRP A 45 29.31 22.31 -11.39
CA TRP A 45 28.60 23.58 -11.15
C TRP A 45 27.36 23.49 -10.22
N LEU A 46 27.30 22.53 -9.30
CA LEU A 46 26.29 22.33 -8.26
C LEU A 46 26.79 22.78 -6.86
N THR A 47 27.63 23.81 -6.78
CA THR A 47 28.04 24.38 -5.49
C THR A 47 27.15 25.58 -5.13
N GLY A 48 26.33 25.44 -4.07
CA GLY A 48 25.52 26.53 -3.50
C GLY A 48 24.02 26.24 -3.38
N ILE A 49 23.21 27.29 -3.20
CA ILE A 49 21.74 27.26 -2.97
C ILE A 49 21.00 26.39 -3.99
N TRP A 50 21.51 26.29 -5.22
CA TRP A 50 20.95 25.45 -6.29
C TRP A 50 20.95 23.95 -5.97
N ALA A 51 21.97 23.44 -5.27
CA ALA A 51 22.00 22.05 -4.83
C ALA A 51 20.92 21.77 -3.76
N PHE A 52 20.71 22.74 -2.86
CA PHE A 52 19.60 22.68 -1.90
C PHE A 52 18.26 22.67 -2.62
N VAL A 53 18.03 23.57 -3.58
CA VAL A 53 16.76 23.65 -4.33
C VAL A 53 16.48 22.34 -5.09
N LEU A 54 17.45 21.83 -5.85
CA LEU A 54 17.31 20.58 -6.60
C LEU A 54 17.08 19.38 -5.68
N GLY A 55 17.86 19.26 -4.61
CA GLY A 55 17.70 18.18 -3.62
C GLY A 55 16.33 18.23 -2.94
N THR A 56 15.85 19.42 -2.58
CA THR A 56 14.55 19.58 -1.91
C THR A 56 13.40 19.23 -2.84
N ILE A 57 13.43 19.65 -4.12
CA ILE A 57 12.42 19.27 -5.12
C ILE A 57 12.41 17.75 -5.30
N LEU A 58 13.58 17.11 -5.40
CA LEU A 58 13.68 15.66 -5.55
C LEU A 58 13.08 14.91 -4.34
N ILE A 59 13.37 15.39 -3.13
CA ILE A 59 12.83 14.82 -1.87
C ILE A 59 11.31 15.02 -1.81
N VAL A 60 10.79 16.20 -2.13
CA VAL A 60 9.34 16.47 -2.11
C VAL A 60 8.62 15.59 -3.14
N ILE A 61 9.18 15.41 -4.34
CA ILE A 61 8.63 14.50 -5.34
C ILE A 61 8.69 13.05 -4.85
N GLY A 62 9.80 12.63 -4.24
CA GLY A 62 9.96 11.31 -3.64
C GLY A 62 8.92 11.04 -2.55
N VAL A 63 8.71 11.99 -1.63
CA VAL A 63 7.76 11.90 -0.52
C VAL A 63 6.32 11.89 -1.03
N THR A 64 5.94 12.77 -1.96
CA THR A 64 4.58 12.79 -2.51
C THR A 64 4.24 11.48 -3.25
N MET A 65 5.19 10.93 -4.00
CA MET A 65 5.04 9.63 -4.66
C MET A 65 4.94 8.47 -3.65
N LEU A 66 5.69 8.55 -2.55
CA LEU A 66 5.63 7.59 -1.44
C LEU A 66 4.25 7.62 -0.79
N VAL A 67 3.74 8.80 -0.40
CA VAL A 67 2.41 8.99 0.19
C VAL A 67 1.31 8.44 -0.72
N ALA A 68 1.38 8.69 -2.03
CA ALA A 68 0.44 8.13 -2.99
C ALA A 68 0.46 6.59 -3.03
N THR A 69 1.61 5.97 -2.72
CA THR A 69 1.79 4.51 -2.66
C THR A 69 1.34 3.89 -1.32
N TYR A 70 1.10 4.72 -0.29
CA TYR A 70 0.54 4.29 0.99
C TYR A 70 -0.99 4.30 1.05
N LYS A 71 -1.68 4.70 -0.03
CA LYS A 71 -3.15 4.57 -0.08
C LYS A 71 -3.57 3.11 0.15
N LEU A 72 -4.33 2.90 1.23
CA LEU A 72 -4.83 1.60 1.62
C LEU A 72 -5.75 1.03 0.52
N PRO A 73 -5.49 -0.20 0.05
CA PRO A 73 -6.23 -0.82 -1.04
C PRO A 73 -7.62 -1.33 -0.60
N ILE A 74 -8.51 -0.42 -0.22
CA ILE A 74 -9.85 -0.76 0.30
C ILE A 74 -10.72 -1.45 -0.78
N GLU A 75 -10.67 -0.96 -2.02
CA GLU A 75 -11.42 -1.53 -3.14
C GLU A 75 -10.94 -2.94 -3.50
N GLU A 76 -9.62 -3.16 -3.49
CA GLU A 76 -9.03 -4.48 -3.75
C GLU A 76 -9.39 -5.48 -2.63
N ALA A 77 -9.50 -5.01 -1.39
CA ALA A 77 -9.95 -5.82 -0.27
C ALA A 77 -11.45 -6.17 -0.35
N LEU A 78 -12.29 -5.27 -0.88
CA LEU A 78 -13.70 -5.55 -1.18
C LEU A 78 -13.87 -6.55 -2.32
N LEU A 79 -13.04 -6.45 -3.37
CA LEU A 79 -13.00 -7.45 -4.44
C LEU A 79 -12.53 -8.82 -3.91
N PHE A 80 -11.55 -8.84 -3.01
CA PHE A 80 -11.15 -10.08 -2.35
C PHE A 80 -12.28 -10.66 -1.47
N ALA A 81 -13.04 -9.80 -0.78
CA ALA A 81 -14.25 -10.18 -0.05
C ALA A 81 -15.25 -10.95 -0.89
N SER A 82 -15.53 -10.43 -2.09
CA SER A 82 -16.53 -11.00 -2.97
C SER A 82 -16.14 -12.39 -3.40
N THR A 83 -14.84 -12.64 -3.58
CA THR A 83 -14.33 -13.98 -3.90
C THR A 83 -14.43 -14.98 -2.74
N GLN A 84 -14.49 -14.51 -1.50
CA GLN A 84 -14.59 -15.33 -0.28
C GLN A 84 -16.01 -15.35 0.30
N GLN A 85 -17.04 -15.16 -0.54
CA GLN A 85 -18.45 -15.18 -0.12
C GLN A 85 -18.77 -14.15 0.98
N GLY A 86 -18.01 -13.04 1.02
CA GLY A 86 -18.21 -11.98 1.99
C GLY A 86 -17.67 -12.27 3.39
N LYS A 87 -16.95 -13.37 3.62
CA LYS A 87 -16.24 -13.64 4.88
C LYS A 87 -14.74 -13.43 4.67
N ILE A 88 -14.10 -12.61 5.51
CA ILE A 88 -12.64 -12.46 5.48
C ILE A 88 -12.08 -12.35 6.89
N THR A 89 -10.87 -12.87 7.08
CA THR A 89 -10.07 -12.74 8.29
C THR A 89 -8.80 -11.95 7.96
N ALA A 90 -8.17 -11.32 8.97
CA ALA A 90 -6.90 -10.62 8.76
C ALA A 90 -5.80 -11.52 8.16
N PRO A 91 -5.63 -12.79 8.61
CA PRO A 91 -4.69 -13.71 7.98
C PRO A 91 -5.03 -14.02 6.52
N SER A 92 -6.29 -14.31 6.20
CA SER A 92 -6.66 -14.66 4.82
C SER A 92 -6.53 -13.47 3.87
N LEU A 93 -6.83 -12.25 4.33
CA LEU A 93 -6.61 -11.02 3.58
C LEU A 93 -5.12 -10.75 3.37
N SER A 94 -4.30 -10.93 4.41
CA SER A 94 -2.85 -10.72 4.32
C SER A 94 -2.18 -11.66 3.32
N LEU A 95 -2.53 -12.95 3.35
CA LEU A 95 -2.06 -13.96 2.41
C LEU A 95 -2.59 -13.71 0.99
N GLY A 96 -3.88 -13.42 0.86
CA GLY A 96 -4.54 -13.20 -0.42
C GLY A 96 -3.99 -12.00 -1.19
N MET A 97 -3.74 -10.90 -0.47
CA MET A 97 -3.23 -9.66 -1.05
C MET A 97 -1.71 -9.52 -0.98
N ASN A 98 -1.00 -10.46 -0.34
CA ASN A 98 0.44 -10.41 -0.09
C ASN A 98 0.86 -9.12 0.64
N ILE A 99 0.11 -8.75 1.68
CA ILE A 99 0.34 -7.56 2.51
C ILE A 99 0.72 -7.99 3.93
N THR A 100 1.26 -7.08 4.74
CA THR A 100 1.53 -7.38 6.15
C THR A 100 0.24 -7.57 6.93
N LEU A 101 0.27 -8.40 7.97
CA LEU A 101 -0.88 -8.64 8.85
C LEU A 101 -1.44 -7.33 9.43
N GLU A 102 -0.56 -6.45 9.90
CA GLU A 102 -0.91 -5.11 10.39
C GLU A 102 -1.63 -4.26 9.32
N THR A 103 -1.20 -4.32 8.06
CA THR A 103 -1.89 -3.62 6.97
C THR A 103 -3.27 -4.22 6.72
N ALA A 104 -3.41 -5.54 6.80
CA ALA A 104 -4.69 -6.22 6.64
C ALA A 104 -5.67 -5.82 7.75
N GLU A 105 -5.23 -5.76 9.00
CA GLU A 105 -6.02 -5.29 10.14
C GLU A 105 -6.47 -3.84 9.96
N LEU A 106 -5.56 -2.95 9.55
CA LEU A 106 -5.90 -1.56 9.23
C LEU A 106 -6.96 -1.44 8.13
N ILE A 107 -6.86 -2.26 7.09
CA ILE A 107 -7.86 -2.28 6.02
C ILE A 107 -9.22 -2.74 6.56
N LEU A 108 -9.24 -3.79 7.38
CA LEU A 108 -10.47 -4.31 7.98
C LEU A 108 -11.11 -3.29 8.94
N ASP A 109 -10.33 -2.63 9.79
CA ASP A 109 -10.82 -1.54 10.65
C ASP A 109 -11.41 -0.39 9.82
N GLN A 110 -10.76 -0.01 8.72
CA GLN A 110 -11.30 1.01 7.81
C GLN A 110 -12.58 0.56 7.09
N LEU A 111 -12.69 -0.72 6.73
CA LEU A 111 -13.91 -1.28 6.14
C LEU A 111 -15.06 -1.25 7.13
N VAL A 112 -14.81 -1.56 8.41
CA VAL A 112 -15.81 -1.46 9.49
C VAL A 112 -16.22 -0.01 9.72
N LYS A 113 -15.26 0.91 9.87
CA LYS A 113 -15.52 2.35 10.06
C LYS A 113 -16.35 2.97 8.94
N LYS A 114 -16.17 2.50 7.71
CA LYS A 114 -16.93 2.96 6.54
C LYS A 114 -18.27 2.23 6.35
N GLY A 115 -18.59 1.25 7.20
CA GLY A 115 -19.84 0.49 7.14
C GLY A 115 -19.87 -0.59 6.05
N TYR A 116 -18.73 -0.94 5.45
CA TYR A 116 -18.65 -2.00 4.45
C TYR A 116 -18.42 -3.39 5.06
N ALA A 117 -17.98 -3.46 6.32
CA ALA A 117 -17.77 -4.71 7.04
C ALA A 117 -18.40 -4.66 8.43
N GLN A 118 -18.88 -5.81 8.90
CA GLN A 118 -19.30 -6.03 10.28
C GLN A 118 -18.45 -7.13 10.89
N VAL A 119 -18.05 -6.94 12.14
CA VAL A 119 -17.33 -7.97 12.91
C VAL A 119 -18.34 -9.04 13.30
N SER A 120 -18.16 -10.26 12.83
CA SER A 120 -18.96 -11.40 13.27
C SER A 120 -18.37 -11.86 14.61
N THR A 121 -18.94 -11.41 15.73
CA THR A 121 -18.47 -11.80 17.07
C THR A 121 -18.78 -13.27 17.39
N GLU A 122 -19.68 -13.88 16.63
CA GLU A 122 -20.13 -15.27 16.81
C GLU A 122 -19.32 -16.29 15.99
N ASP A 123 -18.63 -15.84 14.93
CA ASP A 123 -17.84 -16.70 14.06
C ASP A 123 -16.34 -16.44 14.32
N MET A 124 -15.67 -17.35 15.03
CA MET A 124 -14.21 -17.42 15.09
C MET A 124 -13.73 -18.59 14.23
N GLU A 125 -13.10 -18.30 13.10
CA GLU A 125 -12.46 -19.30 12.24
C GLU A 125 -10.95 -19.31 12.53
N GLU A 126 -10.41 -20.47 12.90
CA GLU A 126 -8.97 -20.68 13.17
C GLU A 126 -8.35 -19.70 14.18
N GLY A 127 -9.12 -19.25 15.17
CA GLY A 127 -8.66 -18.31 16.20
C GLY A 127 -8.54 -16.85 15.71
N ALA A 128 -8.97 -16.55 14.49
CA ALA A 128 -9.04 -15.20 13.94
C ALA A 128 -10.47 -14.66 13.92
N VAL A 129 -10.61 -13.35 14.11
CA VAL A 129 -11.90 -12.64 14.03
C VAL A 129 -12.38 -12.63 12.58
N VAL A 130 -13.61 -13.10 12.35
CA VAL A 130 -14.23 -13.11 11.02
C VAL A 130 -14.98 -11.81 10.78
N TYR A 131 -14.69 -11.16 9.66
CA TYR A 131 -15.37 -9.97 9.20
C TYR A 131 -16.35 -10.36 8.08
N ARG A 132 -17.63 -10.05 8.28
CA ARG A 132 -18.67 -10.23 7.26
C ARG A 132 -18.87 -8.92 6.51
N ILE A 133 -18.65 -8.94 5.21
CA ILE A 133 -18.73 -7.76 4.36
C ILE A 133 -20.16 -7.57 3.87
N SER A 134 -20.70 -6.39 4.15
CA SER A 134 -22.05 -5.98 3.81
C SER A 134 -21.97 -5.14 2.53
N GLY A 135 -22.56 -5.60 1.43
CA GLY A 135 -22.53 -4.90 0.15
C GLY A 135 -21.68 -5.52 -0.95
N VAL A 136 -21.32 -6.81 -0.81
CA VAL A 136 -20.63 -7.61 -1.84
C VAL A 136 -21.34 -7.56 -3.21
N GLU A 137 -22.67 -7.46 -3.20
CA GLU A 137 -23.51 -7.38 -4.41
C GLU A 137 -23.30 -6.11 -5.25
N ARG A 138 -22.70 -5.05 -4.69
CA ARG A 138 -22.42 -3.82 -5.46
C ARG A 138 -21.16 -3.91 -6.32
N PHE A 139 -20.37 -4.98 -6.17
CA PHE A 139 -19.06 -5.13 -6.80
C PHE A 139 -18.91 -6.47 -7.57
N SER A 140 -20.02 -7.22 -7.77
CA SER A 140 -20.05 -8.47 -8.54
C SER A 140 -20.23 -8.25 -10.03
#